data_AF-X1A1A5-F1
#
_entry.id   AF-X1A1A5-F1
#
_cell.length_a   1.000
_cell.length_b   1.000
_cell.length_c   1.000
_cell.angle_alpha   90.00
_cell.angle_beta   90.00
_cell.angle_gamma   90.00
#
_symmetry.space_group_name_H-M   'P 1'
#
loop_
_entity.id
_entity.type
_entity.pdbx_description
1 polymer ?
#
loop_
_entity_poly.entity_id
_entity_poly.type
_entity_poly.pdbx_seq_one_letter_code
_entity_poly.pdbx_strand_id
1 'polypeptide(L)'
;MYKNFDVDIINEVIKKFILTLWNSYSFFVVYANIDKFNPEKYSLKFEERPILDRWILSELNQTISTVDKSLNNYDATRGGKEIEQFVNKLSNWYIRRSRR
;
A
#
# COMPACT_ATOMS: atom_id res chain seq x y z
N MET A 1 16.19 29.22 -9.46
CA MET A 1 14.97 28.39 -9.55
C MET A 1 14.62 27.90 -8.15
N TYR A 2 13.94 28.73 -7.36
CA TYR A 2 13.49 28.33 -6.02
C TYR A 2 12.35 27.34 -6.18
N LYS A 3 12.57 26.11 -5.72
CA LYS A 3 11.51 25.11 -5.58
C LYS A 3 10.56 25.68 -4.51
N ASN A 4 9.32 26.01 -4.89
CA ASN A 4 8.31 26.52 -3.97
C ASN A 4 8.15 25.54 -2.81
N PHE A 5 8.69 25.89 -1.64
CA PHE A 5 8.65 25.08 -0.43
C PHE A 5 7.51 25.61 0.43
N ASP A 6 6.37 24.92 0.38
CA ASP A 6 5.18 25.27 1.13
C ASP A 6 4.90 24.17 2.17
N VAL A 7 5.02 24.55 3.45
CA VAL A 7 4.88 23.65 4.59
C VAL A 7 3.46 23.09 4.69
N ASP A 8 2.46 23.86 4.27
CA ASP A 8 1.06 23.43 4.32
C ASP A 8 0.78 22.34 3.31
N ILE A 9 1.33 22.47 2.09
CA ILE A 9 1.23 21.43 1.04
C ILE A 9 1.92 20.13 1.49
N ILE A 10 3.10 20.23 2.11
CA ILE A 10 3.83 19.05 2.63
C ILE A 10 3.01 18.34 3.69
N ASN A 11 2.46 19.10 4.65
CA ASN A 11 1.63 18.55 5.72
C ASN A 11 0.36 17.89 5.17
N GLU A 12 -0.25 18.47 4.14
CA GLU A 12 -1.45 17.91 3.51
C GLU A 12 -1.14 16.55 2.85
N VAL A 13 -0.06 16.45 2.09
CA VAL A 13 0.36 15.21 1.42
C VAL A 13 0.70 14.12 2.44
N ILE A 14 1.51 14.46 3.46
CA ILE A 14 1.87 13.50 4.53
C ILE A 14 0.61 13.02 5.24
N LYS A 15 -0.31 13.91 5.63
CA LYS A 15 -1.56 13.52 6.30
C LYS A 15 -2.40 12.61 5.42
N LYS A 16 -2.59 12.94 4.14
CA LYS A 16 -3.40 12.13 3.21
C LYS A 16 -2.83 10.72 3.04
N PHE A 17 -1.53 10.60 2.84
CA PHE A 17 -0.87 9.31 2.70
C PHE A 17 -0.93 8.50 4.01
N ILE A 18 -0.48 9.07 5.13
CA ILE A 18 -0.41 8.38 6.42
C ILE A 18 -1.80 7.97 6.91
N LEU A 19 -2.81 8.85 6.77
CA LEU A 19 -4.18 8.53 7.16
C LEU A 19 -4.74 7.36 6.34
N THR A 20 -4.46 7.31 5.03
CA THR A 20 -4.93 6.22 4.16
C THR A 20 -4.29 4.89 4.55
N LEU A 21 -2.97 4.89 4.83
CA LEU A 21 -2.26 3.72 5.29
C LEU A 21 -2.79 3.25 6.66
N TRP A 22 -2.93 4.18 7.61
CA TRP A 22 -3.42 3.90 8.95
C TRP A 22 -4.84 3.32 8.94
N ASN A 23 -5.74 3.87 8.12
CA ASN A 23 -7.10 3.37 7.98
C ASN A 23 -7.12 1.95 7.39
N SER A 24 -6.25 1.68 6.42
CA SER A 24 -6.12 0.35 5.81
C SER A 24 -5.63 -0.70 6.82
N TYR A 25 -4.62 -0.35 7.61
CA TYR A 25 -4.10 -1.19 8.69
C TYR A 25 -5.12 -1.40 9.81
N SER A 26 -5.76 -0.33 10.28
CA SER A 26 -6.78 -0.39 11.34
C SER A 26 -7.94 -1.28 10.93
N PHE A 27 -8.38 -1.19 9.68
CA PHE A 27 -9.38 -2.12 9.14
C PHE A 27 -8.91 -3.56 9.19
N PHE A 28 -7.69 -3.86 8.72
CA PHE A 28 -7.15 -5.22 8.80
C PHE A 28 -7.14 -5.75 10.23
N VAL A 29 -6.62 -4.98 11.19
CA VAL A 29 -6.52 -5.40 12.60
C VAL A 29 -7.88 -5.70 13.20
N VAL A 30 -8.88 -4.86 12.96
CA VAL A 30 -10.23 -5.06 13.51
C VAL A 30 -10.81 -6.40 13.07
N TYR A 31 -10.76 -6.71 11.78
CA TYR A 31 -11.33 -7.95 11.25
C TYR A 31 -10.48 -9.17 11.56
N ALA A 32 -9.15 -9.05 11.51
CA ALA A 32 -8.26 -10.12 11.91
C ALA A 32 -8.49 -10.54 13.38
N ASN A 33 -8.75 -9.57 14.28
CA ASN A 33 -9.06 -9.87 15.67
C ASN A 33 -10.43 -10.53 15.85
N ILE A 34 -11.46 -10.07 15.12
CA ILE A 34 -12.81 -10.66 15.15
C ILE A 34 -12.75 -12.12 14.68
N ASP A 35 -12.06 -12.38 13.57
CA ASP A 35 -11.98 -13.71 12.95
C ASP A 35 -10.91 -14.60 13.59
N LYS A 36 -10.20 -14.10 14.62
CA LYS A 36 -9.03 -14.75 15.25
C LYS A 36 -8.03 -15.26 14.20
N PHE A 37 -7.78 -14.43 13.20
CA PHE A 37 -6.95 -14.76 12.06
C PHE A 37 -5.54 -15.19 12.52
N ASN A 38 -5.11 -16.36 12.06
CA ASN A 38 -3.76 -16.86 12.29
C ASN A 38 -3.08 -17.06 10.93
N PRO A 39 -2.05 -16.25 10.59
CA PRO A 39 -1.37 -16.34 9.31
C PRO A 39 -0.63 -17.68 9.11
N GLU A 40 -0.20 -18.35 10.18
CA GLU A 40 0.50 -19.64 10.10
C GLU A 40 -0.44 -20.80 9.69
N LYS A 41 -1.74 -20.65 9.94
CA LYS A 41 -2.75 -21.67 9.61
C LYS A 41 -3.32 -21.52 8.19
N TYR A 42 -2.99 -20.43 7.49
CA TYR A 42 -3.50 -20.13 6.16
C TYR A 42 -2.38 -20.22 5.11
N SER A 43 -2.34 -21.34 4.40
CA SER A 43 -1.49 -21.52 3.22
C SER A 43 -2.34 -21.80 1.98
N LEU A 44 -2.86 -20.74 1.35
CA LEU A 44 -3.39 -20.85 -0.01
C LEU A 44 -2.25 -20.68 -1.01
N LYS A 45 -2.13 -21.62 -1.95
CA LYS A 45 -1.20 -21.46 -3.07
C LYS A 45 -1.58 -20.23 -3.88
N PHE A 46 -0.62 -19.64 -4.57
CA PHE A 46 -0.86 -18.41 -5.32
C PHE A 46 -1.99 -18.58 -6.35
N GLU A 47 -2.03 -19.73 -7.02
CA GLU A 47 -2.99 -20.05 -8.09
C GLU A 47 -4.42 -20.19 -7.56
N GLU A 48 -4.56 -20.60 -6.30
CA GLU A 48 -5.83 -20.83 -5.61
C GLU A 48 -6.41 -19.53 -5.02
N ARG A 49 -5.64 -18.44 -5.04
CA ARG A 49 -6.09 -17.14 -4.51
C ARG A 49 -7.10 -16.49 -5.45
N PRO A 50 -8.08 -15.74 -4.90
CA PRO A 50 -8.94 -14.87 -5.67
C PRO A 50 -8.16 -13.95 -6.61
N ILE A 51 -8.77 -13.60 -7.75
CA ILE A 51 -8.13 -12.74 -8.76
C ILE A 51 -7.64 -11.41 -8.18
N LEU A 52 -8.40 -10.81 -7.26
CA LEU A 52 -8.10 -9.53 -6.65
C LEU A 52 -6.86 -9.63 -5.73
N ASP A 53 -6.72 -10.74 -5.01
CA ASP A 53 -5.56 -11.04 -4.15
C ASP A 53 -4.30 -11.23 -4.99
N ARG A 54 -4.39 -11.98 -6.10
CA ARG A 54 -3.26 -12.13 -7.03
C ARG A 54 -2.86 -10.80 -7.64
N TRP A 55 -3.85 -9.97 -7.99
CA TRP A 55 -3.60 -8.63 -8.54
C TRP A 55 -2.87 -7.74 -7.54
N ILE A 56 -3.34 -7.59 -6.30
CA ILE A 56 -2.67 -6.70 -5.33
C ILE A 56 -1.26 -7.18 -4.97
N LEU A 57 -1.02 -8.51 -4.96
CA LEU A 57 0.31 -9.07 -4.78
C LEU A 57 1.23 -8.77 -5.98
N SER A 58 0.70 -8.79 -7.20
CA SER A 58 1.46 -8.39 -8.38
C SER A 58 1.82 -6.90 -8.33
N GLU A 59 0.89 -6.04 -7.93
CA GLU A 59 1.15 -4.60 -7.73
C GLU A 59 2.23 -4.39 -6.67
N LEU A 60 2.18 -5.12 -5.55
CA LEU A 60 3.18 -5.04 -4.49
C LEU A 60 4.58 -5.42 -5.00
N ASN A 61 4.71 -6.52 -5.74
CA ASN A 61 6.00 -6.93 -6.32
C ASN A 61 6.56 -5.88 -7.29
N GLN A 62 5.68 -5.26 -8.09
CA GLN A 62 6.06 -4.16 -8.99
C GLN A 62 6.55 -2.94 -8.20
N THR A 63 5.86 -2.59 -7.10
CA THR A 63 6.27 -1.51 -6.20
C THR A 63 7.62 -1.80 -5.58
N ILE A 64 7.84 -3.00 -5.03
CA ILE A 64 9.13 -3.42 -4.45
C ILE A 64 10.25 -3.26 -5.49
N SER A 65 10.10 -3.84 -6.68
CA SER A 65 11.13 -3.75 -7.73
C SER A 65 11.45 -2.31 -8.11
N THR A 66 10.44 -1.44 -8.15
CA THR A 66 10.63 -0.04 -8.54
C THR A 66 11.27 0.77 -7.41
N VAL A 67 10.88 0.53 -6.17
CA VAL A 67 11.49 1.15 -4.98
C VAL A 67 12.95 0.74 -4.87
N ASP A 68 13.28 -0.54 -4.98
CA ASP A 68 14.65 -1.04 -4.92
C ASP A 68 15.53 -0.38 -5.98
N LYS A 69 15.07 -0.34 -7.24
CA LYS A 69 15.76 0.35 -8.33
C LYS A 69 15.93 1.83 -8.06
N SER A 70 14.92 2.49 -7.50
CA SER A 70 14.96 3.93 -7.25
C SER A 70 15.98 4.24 -6.15
N LEU A 71 15.97 3.48 -5.05
CA LEU A 71 16.90 3.66 -3.93
C LEU A 71 18.34 3.32 -4.32
N ASN A 72 18.56 2.28 -5.12
CA ASN A 72 19.90 1.95 -5.67
C ASN A 72 20.47 3.07 -6.54
N ASN A 73 19.60 3.89 -7.16
CA ASN A 73 19.98 5.05 -7.95
C ASN A 73 19.87 6.37 -7.18
N TYR A 74 19.75 6.33 -5.85
CA TYR A 74 19.60 7.50 -4.97
C TYR A 74 18.38 8.40 -5.29
N ASP A 75 17.36 7.86 -5.94
CA ASP A 75 16.09 8.54 -6.24
C ASP A 75 15.02 8.20 -5.20
N ALA A 76 15.18 8.74 -3.98
CA ALA A 76 14.21 8.56 -2.90
C ALA A 76 12.83 9.17 -3.23
N THR A 77 12.79 10.20 -4.10
CA THR A 77 11.54 10.87 -4.48
C THR A 77 10.66 9.93 -5.29
N ARG A 78 11.24 9.23 -6.26
CA ARG A 78 10.51 8.23 -7.05
C ARG A 78 10.07 7.05 -6.19
N GLY A 79 10.94 6.53 -5.32
CA GLY A 79 10.59 5.46 -4.40
C GLY A 79 9.39 5.81 -3.51
N GLY A 80 9.38 7.00 -2.92
CA GLY A 80 8.25 7.47 -2.10
C GLY A 80 6.94 7.55 -2.88
N LYS A 81 6.97 8.07 -4.12
CA LYS A 81 5.76 8.17 -4.98
C LYS A 81 5.19 6.81 -5.34
N GLU A 82 6.01 5.80 -5.58
CA GLU A 82 5.54 4.44 -5.88
C GLU A 82 4.83 3.80 -4.68
N ILE A 83 5.35 4.02 -3.47
CA ILE A 83 4.71 3.57 -2.23
C ILE A 83 3.35 4.26 -2.05
N GLU A 84 3.28 5.57 -2.26
CA GLU A 84 2.03 6.33 -2.18
C GLU A 84 0.98 5.80 -3.16
N GLN A 85 1.36 5.51 -4.40
CA GLN A 85 0.46 4.94 -5.40
C GLN A 85 -0.03 3.54 -5.02
N PHE A 86 0.86 2.69 -4.48
CA PHE A 86 0.47 1.37 -4.00
C PHE A 86 -0.56 1.45 -2.88
N VAL A 87 -0.34 2.31 -1.87
CA VAL A 87 -1.29 2.50 -0.75
C VAL A 87 -2.66 2.96 -1.26
N ASN A 88 -2.68 3.84 -2.27
CA ASN A 88 -3.93 4.25 -2.93
C ASN A 88 -4.64 3.08 -3.64
N LYS A 89 -3.91 2.21 -4.34
CA LYS A 89 -4.47 0.99 -4.97
C LYS A 89 -5.00 0.02 -3.93
N LEU A 90 -4.26 -0.21 -2.85
CA LEU A 90 -4.67 -1.06 -1.72
C LEU A 90 -5.98 -0.56 -1.10
N SER A 91 -6.07 0.73 -0.78
CA SER A 91 -7.26 1.29 -0.14
C SER A 91 -8.47 1.35 -1.09
N ASN A 92 -8.30 1.94 -2.28
CA ASN A 92 -9.42 2.26 -3.18
C ASN A 92 -9.91 1.08 -4.03
N TRP A 93 -9.02 0.17 -4.40
CA TRP A 93 -9.37 -0.95 -5.29
C TRP A 93 -9.45 -2.27 -4.53
N TYR A 94 -8.41 -2.63 -3.78
CA TYR A 94 -8.39 -3.91 -3.08
C TYR A 94 -9.41 -3.94 -1.94
N ILE A 95 -9.23 -3.12 -0.91
CA ILE A 95 -10.09 -3.13 0.28
C ILE A 95 -11.55 -2.77 -0.06
N ARG A 96 -11.77 -1.81 -0.97
CA ARG A 96 -13.13 -1.41 -1.34
C ARG A 96 -13.87 -2.47 -2.14
N ARG A 97 -13.20 -3.19 -3.05
CA ARG A 97 -13.85 -4.23 -3.86
C ARG A 97 -13.90 -5.58 -3.18
N SER A 98 -12.98 -5.89 -2.28
CA SER A 98 -13.03 -7.16 -1.52
C SER A 98 -14.22 -7.25 -0.55
N ARG A 99 -14.83 -6.12 -0.20
CA ARG A 99 -16.02 -6.04 0.65
C ARG A 99 -17.36 -6.08 -0.11
N ARG A 100 -17.33 -6.01 -1.45
CA ARG A 100 -18.53 -6.10 -2.29
C ARG A 100 -18.71 -7.53 -2.75
#